data_AF-A0AAD2TKK1-F1
#
_entry.id   AF-A0AAD2TKK1-F1
#
_cell.length_a   1.000
_cell.length_b   1.000
_cell.length_c   1.000
_cell.angle_alpha   90.00
_cell.angle_beta   90.00
_cell.angle_gamma   90.00
#
_symmetry.space_group_name_H-M   'P 1'
#
loop_
_entity.id
_entity.type
_entity.pdbx_description
1 polymer ?
#
loop_
_entity_poly.entity_id
_entity_poly.type
_entity_poly.pdbx_seq_one_letter_code
_entity_poly.pdbx_strand_id
1 'polypeptide(L)'
;MIQRQKRMDGVQDLWEGEYTYRCILTNDYESSVREIVEFYNLRGGKERIFDDMNNGFGWDRLPKSFMAENTVFLLLTALIRNFYKAIIQRLDVKRFGLNATSRIKAFVFRFISVPAKWIRTSRRYVLNIYTCNNAYADIFQTDFG
;
A
#
# COMPACT_ATOMS: atom_id res chain seq x y z
N MET A 1 3.62 28.57 14.35
CA MET A 1 4.10 27.89 15.59
C MET A 1 5.50 27.32 15.36
N ILE A 2 6.42 27.39 16.33
CA ILE A 2 7.79 26.86 16.21
C ILE A 2 8.03 25.84 17.35
N GLN A 3 8.40 24.61 16.98
CA GLN A 3 8.85 23.56 17.89
C GLN A 3 10.38 23.42 17.77
N ARG A 4 11.08 23.23 18.90
CA ARG A 4 12.52 22.93 18.92
C ARG A 4 12.76 21.53 19.51
N GLN A 5 13.64 20.75 18.90
CA GLN A 5 14.07 19.45 19.42
C GLN A 5 15.61 19.42 19.45
N LYS A 6 16.20 19.08 20.60
CA LYS A 6 17.65 18.97 20.74
C LYS A 6 18.15 17.75 19.96
N ARG A 7 19.17 17.92 19.12
CA ARG A 7 19.78 16.79 18.39
C ARG A 7 20.59 15.91 19.36
N MET A 8 20.52 14.60 19.17
CA MET A 8 21.30 13.63 19.96
C MET A 8 22.61 13.23 19.28
N ASP A 9 22.69 13.36 17.95
CA ASP A 9 23.91 13.08 17.20
C ASP A 9 24.82 14.30 17.23
N GLY A 10 26.01 14.15 17.81
CA GLY A 10 27.01 15.20 18.05
C GLY A 10 27.71 15.76 16.79
N VAL A 11 27.16 15.54 15.60
CA VAL A 11 27.67 16.11 14.36
C VAL A 11 27.00 17.47 14.17
N GLN A 12 27.71 18.52 14.57
CA GLN A 12 27.29 19.91 14.32
C GLN A 12 27.60 20.25 12.87
N ASP A 13 26.58 20.61 12.11
CA ASP A 13 26.73 21.17 10.77
C ASP A 13 26.82 22.70 10.89
N LEU A 14 27.67 23.37 10.11
CA LEU A 14 27.98 24.80 10.28
C LEU A 14 26.74 25.72 10.18
N TRP A 15 25.69 25.23 9.53
CA TRP A 15 24.43 25.92 9.26
C TRP A 15 23.28 25.46 10.14
N GLU A 16 23.41 24.31 10.81
CA GLU A 16 22.37 23.68 11.61
C GLU A 16 22.90 23.49 13.04
N GLY A 17 22.58 24.44 13.92
CA GLY A 17 23.00 24.40 15.33
C GLY A 17 22.43 23.20 16.13
N GLU A 18 22.54 23.25 17.46
CA GLU A 18 22.19 22.13 18.36
C GLU A 18 20.71 21.66 18.33
N TYR A 19 19.82 22.45 17.74
CA TYR A 19 18.38 22.22 17.75
C TYR A 19 17.82 22.13 16.35
N THR A 20 17.00 21.10 16.11
CA THR A 20 16.13 21.04 14.94
C THR A 20 14.89 21.89 15.21
N TYR A 21 14.73 22.95 14.44
CA TYR A 21 13.54 23.80 14.46
C TYR A 21 12.52 23.30 13.44
N ARG A 22 11.27 23.11 13.88
CA ARG A 22 10.13 22.77 13.02
C ARG A 22 9.11 23.89 13.13
N CYS A 23 8.76 24.51 12.01
CA CYS A 23 7.74 25.54 11.97
C CYS A 23 6.53 25.08 11.16
N ILE A 24 5.33 25.42 11.63
CA ILE A 24 4.10 25.32 10.85
C ILE A 24 3.68 26.75 10.54
N LEU A 25 3.64 27.08 9.25
CA LEU A 25 3.05 28.29 8.70
C LEU A 25 1.69 27.91 8.11
N THR A 26 0.66 28.66 8.45
CA THR A 26 -0.70 28.46 7.96
C THR A 26 -1.34 29.81 7.64
N ASN A 27 -2.24 29.83 6.65
CA ASN A 27 -3.10 30.98 6.34
C ASN A 27 -4.45 30.90 7.09
N ASP A 28 -4.60 29.91 7.96
CA ASP A 28 -5.76 29.75 8.83
C ASP A 28 -5.57 30.56 10.10
N TYR A 29 -6.43 31.55 10.30
CA TYR A 29 -6.44 32.45 11.45
C TYR A 29 -7.60 32.17 12.42
N GLU A 30 -8.52 31.27 12.07
CA GLU A 30 -9.73 30.98 12.85
C GLU A 30 -9.54 29.75 13.74
N SER A 31 -8.84 28.72 13.25
CA SER A 31 -8.61 27.50 14.01
C SER A 31 -7.66 27.69 15.18
N SER A 32 -7.86 26.92 16.24
CA SER A 32 -6.95 26.90 17.38
C SER A 32 -5.58 26.30 17.04
N VAL A 33 -4.55 26.65 17.81
CA VAL A 33 -3.20 26.09 17.64
C VAL A 33 -3.21 24.55 17.73
N ARG A 34 -4.08 23.97 18.58
CA ARG A 34 -4.19 22.51 18.72
C ARG A 34 -4.77 21.87 17.46
N GLU A 35 -5.82 22.45 16.88
CA GLU A 35 -6.42 21.98 15.64
C GLU A 35 -5.45 22.10 14.46
N ILE A 36 -4.68 23.20 14.37
CA ILE A 36 -3.64 23.36 13.35
C ILE A 36 -2.58 22.27 13.47
N VAL A 37 -2.15 21.94 14.70
CA VAL A 37 -1.18 20.88 14.96
C VAL A 37 -1.76 19.50 14.63
N GLU A 38 -3.00 19.21 15.04
CA GLU A 38 -3.69 17.96 14.70
C GLU A 38 -3.84 17.81 13.18
N PHE A 39 -4.29 18.85 12.48
CA PHE A 39 -4.40 18.89 11.03
C PHE A 39 -3.05 18.64 10.34
N TYR A 40 -1.99 19.31 10.80
CA TYR A 40 -0.65 19.09 10.26
C TYR A 40 -0.17 17.66 10.52
N ASN A 41 -0.45 17.09 11.70
CA ASN A 41 -0.08 15.72 12.03
C ASN A 41 -0.78 14.68 11.16
N LEU A 42 -1.99 14.95 10.65
CA LEU A 42 -2.66 14.09 9.67
C LEU A 42 -1.83 13.93 8.37
N ARG A 43 -0.94 14.88 8.05
CA ARG A 43 -0.02 14.76 6.91
C ARG A 43 0.98 13.61 7.08
N GLY A 44 1.42 13.30 8.30
CA GLY A 44 2.34 12.18 8.56
C GLY A 44 1.75 10.82 8.15
N GLY A 45 0.42 10.69 8.19
CA GLY A 45 -0.27 9.51 7.65
C GLY A 45 -0.12 9.37 6.12
N LYS A 46 0.00 10.49 5.40
CA LYS A 46 0.18 10.50 3.94
C LYS A 46 1.55 9.99 3.54
N GLU A 47 2.60 10.24 4.31
CA GLU A 47 3.96 9.76 4.01
C GLU A 47 4.03 8.23 3.94
N ARG A 48 3.34 7.52 4.84
CA ARG A 48 3.25 6.05 4.76
C ARG A 48 2.52 5.57 3.51
N ILE A 49 1.55 6.33 3.03
CA ILE A 49 0.84 6.01 1.77
C ILE A 49 1.81 6.20 0.61
N PHE A 50 2.57 7.30 0.57
CA PHE A 50 3.58 7.52 -0.46
C PHE A 50 4.67 6.45 -0.45
N ASP A 51 5.16 6.03 0.72
CA ASP A 51 6.12 4.93 0.82
C ASP A 51 5.57 3.60 0.28
N ASP A 52 4.30 3.29 0.57
CA ASP A 52 3.61 2.11 0.02
C ASP A 52 3.44 2.21 -1.50
N MET A 53 3.10 3.38 -2.02
CA MET A 53 2.97 3.62 -3.46
C MET A 53 4.32 3.50 -4.19
N ASN A 54 5.38 4.09 -3.63
CA ASN A 54 6.73 4.03 -4.20
C ASN A 54 7.25 2.60 -4.26
N ASN A 55 7.23 1.89 -3.12
CA ASN A 55 7.82 0.56 -3.00
C ASN A 55 6.91 -0.57 -3.53
N GLY A 56 5.61 -0.42 -3.37
CA GLY A 56 4.60 -1.44 -3.68
C GLY A 56 4.04 -1.32 -5.10
N PHE A 57 3.82 -0.10 -5.57
CA PHE A 57 3.12 0.18 -6.83
C PHE A 57 4.02 0.80 -7.91
N GLY A 58 5.32 0.97 -7.63
CA GLY A 58 6.31 1.36 -8.62
C GLY A 58 6.33 2.84 -8.96
N TRP A 59 5.83 3.71 -8.07
CA TRP A 59 5.93 5.17 -8.27
C TRP A 59 7.37 5.68 -8.28
N ASP A 60 8.30 4.95 -7.66
CA ASP A 60 9.75 5.23 -7.70
C ASP A 60 10.36 5.00 -9.09
N ARG A 61 9.72 4.18 -9.95
CA ARG A 61 10.25 3.78 -11.27
C ARG A 61 9.15 3.83 -12.31
N LEU A 62 8.97 5.02 -12.86
CA LEU A 62 7.97 5.28 -13.87
C LEU A 62 8.26 4.49 -15.17
N PRO A 63 7.25 3.80 -15.74
CA PRO A 63 7.48 2.87 -16.85
C PRO A 63 7.53 3.54 -18.23
N LYS A 64 7.16 4.83 -18.35
CA LYS A 64 7.03 5.52 -19.65
C LYS A 64 7.94 6.73 -19.73
N SER A 65 8.37 7.06 -20.95
CA SER A 65 9.17 8.27 -21.21
C SER A 65 8.33 9.55 -21.20
N PHE A 66 7.03 9.45 -21.50
CA PHE A 66 6.13 10.59 -21.58
C PHE A 66 5.39 10.83 -20.27
N MET A 67 5.34 12.08 -19.83
CA MET A 67 4.70 12.46 -18.57
C MET A 67 3.19 12.18 -18.56
N ALA A 68 2.49 12.40 -19.68
CA ALA A 68 1.05 12.14 -19.77
C ALA A 68 0.71 10.65 -19.54
N GLU A 69 1.52 9.74 -20.09
CA GLU A 69 1.36 8.30 -19.89
C GLU A 69 1.67 7.89 -18.44
N ASN A 70 2.69 8.52 -17.84
CA ASN A 70 3.00 8.34 -16.43
C ASN A 70 1.89 8.85 -15.51
N THR A 71 1.21 9.95 -15.85
CA THR A 71 0.05 10.44 -15.09
C THR A 71 -1.06 9.39 -15.07
N VAL A 72 -1.37 8.77 -16.21
CA VAL A 72 -2.36 7.68 -16.28
C VAL A 72 -1.90 6.49 -15.45
N PHE A 73 -0.62 6.11 -15.52
CA PHE A 73 -0.05 5.05 -14.68
C PHE A 73 -0.19 5.33 -13.18
N LEU A 74 0.13 6.54 -12.73
CA LEU A 74 0.02 6.96 -11.34
C LEU A 74 -1.43 6.90 -10.86
N LEU A 75 -2.38 7.38 -11.67
CA LEU A 75 -3.81 7.34 -11.34
C LEU A 75 -4.32 5.89 -11.26
N LEU A 76 -3.97 5.06 -12.24
CA LEU A 76 -4.40 3.66 -12.28
C LEU A 76 -3.86 2.88 -11.07
N THR A 77 -2.58 3.05 -10.74
CA THR A 77 -1.96 2.39 -9.60
C THR A 77 -2.54 2.88 -8.26
N ALA A 78 -2.92 4.17 -8.14
CA ALA A 78 -3.63 4.68 -6.97
C ALA A 78 -5.02 4.02 -6.80
N LEU A 79 -5.76 3.82 -7.90
CA LEU A 79 -7.03 3.10 -7.89
C LEU A 79 -6.84 1.64 -7.46
N ILE A 80 -5.86 0.93 -8.05
CA ILE A 80 -5.54 -0.45 -7.68
C ILE A 80 -5.21 -0.54 -6.18
N ARG A 81 -4.45 0.42 -5.65
CA ARG A 81 -4.14 0.47 -4.20
C ARG A 81 -5.38 0.56 -3.34
N ASN A 82 -6.36 1.37 -3.74
CA ASN A 82 -7.62 1.49 -3.02
C ASN A 82 -8.42 0.18 -3.03
N PHE A 83 -8.51 -0.49 -4.19
CA PHE A 83 -9.15 -1.81 -4.27
C PHE A 83 -8.43 -2.86 -3.43
N TYR A 84 -7.11 -2.92 -3.53
CA TYR A 84 -6.29 -3.82 -2.74
C TYR A 84 -6.52 -3.62 -1.23
N LYS A 85 -6.54 -2.38 -0.73
CA LYS A 85 -6.83 -2.09 0.68
C LYS A 85 -8.27 -2.46 1.06
N ALA A 86 -9.24 -2.26 0.19
CA ALA A 86 -10.62 -2.67 0.44
C ALA A 86 -10.76 -4.19 0.52
N ILE A 87 -10.12 -4.94 -0.38
CA ILE A 87 -10.15 -6.41 -0.40
C ILE A 87 -9.47 -6.98 0.84
N ILE A 88 -8.27 -6.49 1.20
CA ILE A 88 -7.52 -7.03 2.34
C ILE A 88 -8.20 -6.78 3.69
N GLN A 89 -9.05 -5.74 3.77
CA GLN A 89 -9.83 -5.41 4.97
C GLN A 89 -11.15 -6.19 5.05
N ARG A 90 -11.78 -6.48 3.91
CA ARG A 90 -13.10 -7.15 3.87
C ARG A 90 -13.02 -8.67 3.81
N LEU A 91 -11.99 -9.21 3.14
CA LEU A 91 -11.82 -10.65 2.97
C LEU A 91 -11.05 -11.25 4.16
N ASP A 92 -11.38 -12.48 4.57
CA ASP A 92 -10.59 -13.22 5.55
C ASP A 92 -9.28 -13.73 4.92
N VAL A 93 -8.36 -12.80 4.69
CA VAL A 93 -7.09 -13.03 4.00
C VAL A 93 -6.15 -13.96 4.76
N LYS A 94 -6.41 -14.23 6.04
CA LYS A 94 -5.64 -15.19 6.83
C LYS A 94 -5.71 -16.60 6.26
N ARG A 95 -6.88 -16.98 5.72
CA ARG A 95 -7.05 -18.26 5.00
C ARG A 95 -6.12 -18.37 3.80
N PHE A 96 -5.82 -17.25 3.16
CA PHE A 96 -4.90 -17.16 2.03
C PHE A 96 -3.42 -17.02 2.45
N GLY A 97 -3.11 -17.13 3.76
CA GLY A 97 -1.79 -16.92 4.31
C GLY A 97 -1.35 -15.45 4.22
N LEU A 98 -2.29 -14.51 4.22
CA LEU A 98 -2.04 -13.07 4.13
C LEU A 98 -2.56 -12.38 5.39
N ASN A 99 -1.93 -11.27 5.76
CA ASN A 99 -2.34 -10.42 6.87
C ASN A 99 -2.81 -9.06 6.34
N ALA A 100 -3.62 -8.33 7.12
CA ALA A 100 -4.06 -6.98 6.75
C ALA A 100 -2.90 -5.99 6.49
N THR A 101 -1.72 -6.29 7.03
CA THR A 101 -0.48 -5.51 6.88
C THR A 101 0.47 -6.06 5.81
N SER A 102 0.13 -7.17 5.14
CA SER A 102 0.97 -7.75 4.07
C SER A 102 1.19 -6.73 2.96
N ARG A 103 2.34 -6.77 2.26
CA ARG A 103 2.62 -5.91 1.10
C ARG A 103 1.86 -6.40 -0.14
N ILE A 104 1.60 -5.51 -1.11
CA ILE A 104 0.92 -5.89 -2.35
C ILE A 104 1.64 -7.00 -3.12
N LYS A 105 2.98 -7.04 -3.15
CA LYS A 105 3.71 -8.12 -3.83
C LYS A 105 3.36 -9.51 -3.30
N ALA A 106 3.24 -9.63 -1.96
CA ALA A 106 2.81 -10.87 -1.33
C ALA A 106 1.35 -11.20 -1.63
N PHE A 107 0.48 -10.17 -1.66
CA PHE A 107 -0.91 -10.32 -2.07
C PHE A 107 -1.02 -10.82 -3.52
N VAL A 108 -0.33 -10.21 -4.49
CA VAL A 108 -0.34 -10.67 -5.89
C VAL A 108 0.14 -12.11 -5.98
N PHE A 109 1.27 -12.44 -5.34
CA PHE A 109 1.83 -13.78 -5.41
C PHE A 109 0.93 -14.86 -4.78
N ARG A 110 0.37 -14.60 -3.60
CA ARG A 110 -0.42 -15.60 -2.86
C ARG A 110 -1.89 -15.62 -3.28
N PHE A 111 -2.45 -14.47 -3.67
CA PHE A 111 -3.88 -14.32 -3.93
C PHE A 111 -4.23 -14.39 -5.42
N ILE A 112 -3.46 -13.71 -6.27
CA ILE A 112 -3.77 -13.51 -7.69
C ILE A 112 -3.06 -14.55 -8.57
N SER A 113 -1.75 -14.71 -8.38
CA SER A 113 -0.89 -15.54 -9.22
C SER A 113 -0.89 -17.00 -8.78
N VAL A 114 -2.05 -17.65 -8.87
CA VAL A 114 -2.20 -19.07 -8.53
C VAL A 114 -2.15 -19.92 -9.81
N PRO A 115 -1.25 -20.93 -9.89
CA PRO A 115 -1.18 -21.80 -11.06
C PRO A 115 -2.42 -22.68 -11.16
N ALA A 116 -3.08 -22.65 -12.31
CA ALA A 116 -4.26 -23.46 -12.60
C ALA A 116 -4.26 -23.94 -14.05
N LYS A 117 -4.93 -25.08 -14.29
CA LYS A 117 -5.07 -25.70 -15.62
C LYS A 117 -6.50 -26.14 -15.84
N TRP A 118 -7.06 -25.76 -16.99
CA TRP A 118 -8.31 -26.35 -17.47
C TRP A 118 -8.05 -27.76 -18.00
N ILE A 119 -8.73 -28.73 -17.41
CA ILE A 119 -8.66 -30.14 -17.81
C ILE A 119 -10.05 -30.54 -18.30
N ARG A 120 -10.11 -31.20 -19.45
CA ARG A 120 -11.34 -31.79 -19.95
C ARG A 120 -11.46 -33.21 -19.41
N THR A 121 -12.40 -33.43 -18.50
CA THR A 121 -12.75 -34.76 -17.98
C THR A 121 -14.09 -35.16 -18.56
N SER A 122 -14.11 -36.24 -19.35
CA SER A 122 -15.26 -36.72 -20.10
C SER A 122 -15.90 -35.63 -20.99
N ARG A 123 -16.98 -34.99 -20.52
CA ARG A 123 -17.75 -33.96 -21.24
C ARG A 123 -17.74 -32.59 -20.53
N ARG A 124 -16.96 -32.41 -19.46
CA ARG A 124 -16.89 -31.15 -18.69
C ARG A 124 -15.46 -30.61 -18.68
N TYR A 125 -15.35 -29.28 -18.70
CA TYR A 125 -14.10 -28.58 -18.40
C TYR A 125 -14.08 -28.30 -16.90
N VAL A 126 -13.04 -28.77 -16.21
CA VAL A 126 -12.81 -28.55 -14.79
C VAL A 126 -11.52 -27.75 -14.63
N LEU A 127 -11.55 -26.71 -13.80
CA LEU A 127 -10.37 -25.92 -13.46
C LEU A 127 -9.64 -26.60 -12.31
N ASN A 128 -8.47 -27.18 -12.59
CA ASN A 128 -7.60 -27.75 -11.57
C ASN A 128 -6.64 -26.67 -11.07
N ILE A 129 -6.64 -26.43 -9.75
CA ILE A 129 -5.80 -25.41 -9.11
C ILE A 129 -4.67 -26.11 -8.36
N TYR A 130 -3.43 -25.78 -8.70
CA TYR A 130 -2.24 -26.42 -8.13
C TYR A 130 -1.73 -25.61 -6.93
N THR A 131 -2.44 -25.65 -5.82
CA THR A 131 -2.04 -24.97 -4.59
C THR A 131 -2.19 -25.89 -3.38
N CYS A 132 -1.27 -25.75 -2.41
CA CYS A 132 -1.38 -26.41 -1.10
C CYS A 132 -2.31 -25.65 -0.14
N ASN A 133 -2.90 -24.53 -0.58
CA ASN A 133 -3.81 -23.75 0.23
C ASN A 133 -5.26 -24.19 0.03
N ASN A 134 -5.81 -24.84 1.06
CA ASN A 134 -7.18 -25.35 1.08
C ASN A 134 -8.25 -24.27 0.93
N ALA A 135 -7.95 -22.99 1.19
CA ALA A 135 -8.92 -21.90 0.98
C ALA A 135 -9.39 -21.77 -0.47
N TYR A 136 -8.56 -22.20 -1.44
CA TYR A 136 -8.95 -22.24 -2.85
C TYR A 136 -9.75 -23.48 -3.20
N ALA A 137 -9.55 -24.58 -2.47
CA ALA A 137 -10.33 -25.79 -2.65
C ALA A 137 -11.80 -25.49 -2.36
N ASP A 138 -12.13 -24.84 -1.25
CA ASP A 138 -13.53 -24.55 -0.88
C ASP A 138 -14.32 -23.71 -1.92
N ILE A 139 -13.63 -22.83 -2.66
CA ILE A 139 -14.26 -21.89 -3.60
C ILE A 139 -14.40 -22.50 -5.01
N PHE A 140 -13.42 -23.31 -5.41
CA PHE A 140 -13.28 -23.79 -6.78
C PHE A 140 -13.44 -25.32 -6.93
N GLN A 141 -13.45 -26.08 -5.83
CA GLN A 141 -13.89 -27.47 -5.87
C GLN A 141 -15.40 -27.46 -6.12
N THR A 142 -15.74 -27.98 -7.30
CA THR A 142 -17.08 -28.47 -7.57
C THR A 142 -17.11 -29.90 -7.00
N ASP A 143 -18.14 -30.22 -6.21
CA ASP A 143 -18.40 -31.45 -5.41
C ASP A 143 -18.11 -32.83 -6.06
N PHE A 144 -16.94 -33.06 -6.64
CA PHE A 144 -16.63 -34.30 -7.34
C PHE A 144 -15.18 -34.75 -7.10
N GLY A 145 -15.02 -35.57 -6.05
CA GLY A 145 -13.89 -36.50 -5.87
C GLY A 145 -13.23 -36.41 -4.51
#